data_AF-A0A848JW63-F1
#
_entry.id   AF-A0A848JW63-F1
#
_cell.length_a   1.000
_cell.length_b   1.000
_cell.length_c   1.000
_cell.angle_alpha   90.00
_cell.angle_beta   90.00
_cell.angle_gamma   90.00
#
_symmetry.space_group_name_H-M   'P 1'
#
loop_
_entity.id
_entity.type
_entity.pdbx_description
1 polymer ?
#
loop_
_entity_poly.entity_id
_entity_poly.type
_entity_poly.pdbx_seq_one_letter_code
_entity_poly.pdbx_strand_id
1 'polypeptide(L)'
;MVQSAEELQKLSKDNIEAAVKSFGTLSKSAQAIAVEIADYTKASFEQGTAALEKLLGAKTLEQAIEIQQSYLKTAYEGAVAQATKLGELYTELAKESYKPFETSFGKFGR
;
A
#
# COMPACT_ATOMS: atom_id res chain seq x y z
N MET A 1 -49.00 2.38 1.53
CA MET A 1 -47.75 2.75 2.22
C MET A 1 -46.82 1.55 2.47
N VAL A 2 -47.02 0.41 1.81
CA VAL A 2 -46.16 -0.80 1.96
C VAL A 2 -44.85 -0.67 1.17
N GLN A 3 -44.91 -0.09 -0.04
CA GLN A 3 -43.71 0.21 -0.87
C GLN A 3 -42.62 0.97 -0.10
N SER A 4 -43.00 1.94 0.72
CA SER A 4 -42.04 2.74 1.49
C SER A 4 -41.30 1.93 2.56
N ALA A 5 -41.91 0.88 3.12
CA ALA A 5 -41.26 0.02 4.12
C ALA A 5 -40.27 -0.96 3.46
N GLU A 6 -40.64 -1.53 2.31
CA GLU A 6 -39.78 -2.44 1.55
C GLU A 6 -38.59 -1.71 0.91
N GLU A 7 -38.80 -0.49 0.42
CA GLU A 7 -37.72 0.40 -0.04
C GLU A 7 -36.76 0.77 1.09
N LEU A 8 -37.28 1.10 2.28
CA LEU A 8 -36.45 1.41 3.45
C LEU A 8 -35.62 0.19 3.87
N GLN A 9 -36.22 -1.00 3.84
CA GLN A 9 -35.56 -2.25 4.21
C GLN A 9 -34.47 -2.62 3.19
N LYS A 10 -34.73 -2.42 1.90
CA LYS A 10 -33.73 -2.62 0.83
C LYS A 10 -32.59 -1.62 0.93
N LEU A 11 -32.88 -0.34 1.16
CA LEU A 11 -31.86 0.70 1.34
C LEU A 11 -30.98 0.43 2.57
N SER A 12 -31.59 -0.05 3.67
CA SER A 12 -30.84 -0.46 4.86
C SER A 12 -29.90 -1.64 4.58
N LYS A 13 -30.38 -2.64 3.82
CA LYS A 13 -29.57 -3.81 3.42
C LYS A 13 -28.41 -3.43 2.50
N ASP A 14 -28.67 -2.62 1.46
CA ASP A 14 -27.65 -2.14 0.52
C ASP A 14 -26.56 -1.32 1.26
N ASN A 15 -26.95 -0.50 2.25
CA ASN A 15 -26.01 0.25 3.08
C ASN A 15 -25.13 -0.64 3.97
N ILE A 16 -25.71 -1.69 4.56
CA ILE A 16 -24.94 -2.66 5.37
C ILE A 16 -23.94 -3.41 4.48
N GLU A 17 -24.35 -3.87 3.30
CA GLU A 17 -23.47 -4.55 2.35
C GLU A 17 -22.32 -3.64 1.89
N ALA A 18 -22.63 -2.37 1.60
CA ALA A 18 -21.62 -1.36 1.27
C ALA A 18 -20.63 -1.09 2.42
N ALA A 19 -21.13 -1.03 3.67
CA ALA A 19 -20.31 -0.83 4.85
C ALA A 19 -19.37 -2.03 5.10
N VAL A 20 -19.88 -3.26 5.03
CA VAL A 20 -19.08 -4.49 5.19
C VAL A 20 -17.99 -4.57 4.11
N LYS A 21 -18.34 -4.24 2.86
CA LYS A 21 -17.35 -4.19 1.77
C LYS A 21 -16.27 -3.14 2.01
N SER A 22 -16.66 -1.94 2.43
CA SER A 22 -15.73 -0.83 2.71
C SER A 22 -14.76 -1.18 3.84
N PHE A 23 -15.28 -1.78 4.92
CA PHE A 23 -14.46 -2.27 6.03
C PHE A 23 -13.48 -3.36 5.60
N GLY A 24 -13.95 -4.32 4.78
CA GLY A 24 -13.11 -5.38 4.24
C GLY A 24 -11.99 -4.85 3.35
N THR A 25 -12.27 -3.87 2.50
CA THR A 25 -11.25 -3.22 1.68
C THR A 25 -10.23 -2.46 2.54
N LEU A 26 -10.69 -1.63 3.47
CA LEU A 26 -9.80 -0.87 4.35
C LEU A 26 -8.86 -1.79 5.13
N SER A 27 -9.39 -2.88 5.68
CA SER A 27 -8.60 -3.87 6.43
C SER A 27 -7.53 -4.53 5.54
N LYS A 28 -7.87 -4.88 4.30
CA LYS A 28 -6.91 -5.46 3.33
C LYS A 28 -5.83 -4.46 2.92
N SER A 29 -6.21 -3.21 2.63
CA SER A 29 -5.25 -2.15 2.30
C SER A 29 -4.28 -1.88 3.46
N ALA A 30 -4.80 -1.83 4.70
CA ALA A 30 -3.97 -1.67 5.89
C ALA A 30 -3.00 -2.85 6.08
N GLN A 31 -3.46 -4.09 5.86
CA GLN A 31 -2.59 -5.28 5.89
C GLN A 31 -1.52 -5.21 4.80
N ALA A 32 -1.87 -4.85 3.56
CA ALA A 32 -0.91 -4.73 2.47
C ALA A 32 0.17 -3.69 2.74
N ILE A 33 -0.21 -2.51 3.27
CA ILE A 33 0.74 -1.47 3.67
C ILE A 33 1.66 -1.98 4.78
N ALA A 34 1.12 -2.65 5.80
CA ALA A 34 1.91 -3.19 6.90
C ALA A 34 2.93 -4.25 6.43
N VAL A 35 2.52 -5.14 5.52
CA VAL A 35 3.41 -6.15 4.90
C VAL A 35 4.51 -5.47 4.10
N GLU A 36 4.16 -4.50 3.25
CA GLU A 36 5.14 -3.78 2.42
C GLU A 36 6.19 -3.04 3.27
N ILE A 37 5.77 -2.41 4.38
CA ILE A 37 6.70 -1.76 5.32
C ILE A 37 7.62 -2.79 5.99
N ALA A 38 7.07 -3.94 6.40
CA ALA A 38 7.84 -5.00 7.04
C ALA A 38 8.88 -5.59 6.07
N ASP A 39 8.49 -5.86 4.83
CA ASP A 39 9.35 -6.40 3.79
C ASP A 39 10.48 -5.42 3.43
N TYR A 40 10.18 -4.13 3.26
CA TYR A 40 11.19 -3.09 3.03
C TYR A 40 12.17 -2.96 4.20
N THR A 41 11.67 -3.03 5.44
CA THR A 41 12.52 -2.96 6.64
C THR A 41 13.47 -4.14 6.69
N LYS A 42 12.98 -5.34 6.42
CA LYS A 42 13.80 -6.55 6.36
C LYS A 42 14.87 -6.45 5.27
N ALA A 43 14.48 -6.06 4.06
CA ALA A 43 15.41 -5.89 2.94
C ALA A 43 16.48 -4.84 3.24
N SER A 44 16.10 -3.70 3.85
CA SER A 44 17.04 -2.64 4.25
C SER A 44 18.07 -3.14 5.27
N PHE A 45 17.63 -3.95 6.23
CA PHE A 45 18.52 -4.54 7.24
C PHE A 45 19.50 -5.55 6.64
N GLU A 46 19.01 -6.43 5.75
CA GLU A 46 19.85 -7.39 5.03
C GLU A 46 20.89 -6.68 4.15
N GLN A 47 20.49 -5.64 3.41
CA GLN A 47 21.38 -4.83 2.59
C GLN A 47 22.45 -4.12 3.42
N GLY A 48 22.07 -3.50 4.54
CA GLY A 48 23.00 -2.80 5.44
C GLY A 48 24.02 -3.76 6.06
N THR A 49 23.56 -4.93 6.50
CA THR A 49 24.44 -5.97 7.06
C THR A 49 25.42 -6.49 6.00
N ALA A 50 24.94 -6.79 4.79
CA ALA A 50 25.79 -7.22 3.69
C ALA A 50 26.83 -6.16 3.28
N ALA A 51 26.46 -4.88 3.30
CA ALA A 51 27.40 -3.78 3.03
C ALA A 51 28.46 -3.68 4.14
N LEU A 52 28.06 -3.81 5.41
CA LEU A 52 28.98 -3.80 6.55
C LEU A 52 29.98 -4.96 6.48
N GLU A 53 29.51 -6.18 6.24
CA GLU A 53 30.38 -7.36 6.09
C GLU A 53 31.43 -7.15 4.98
N LYS A 54 31.00 -6.61 3.83
CA LYS A 54 31.91 -6.28 2.73
C LYS A 54 32.91 -5.20 3.12
N LEU A 55 32.47 -4.15 3.82
CA LEU A 55 33.34 -3.07 4.29
C LEU A 55 34.41 -3.57 5.27
N LEU A 56 34.04 -4.45 6.21
CA LEU A 56 34.99 -5.08 7.14
C LEU A 56 36.02 -5.94 6.41
N GLY A 57 35.67 -6.51 5.26
CA GLY A 57 36.59 -7.27 4.39
C GLY A 57 37.39 -6.43 3.39
N ALA A 58 37.17 -5.11 3.31
CA ALA A 58 37.84 -4.25 2.34
C ALA A 58 39.32 -4.08 2.69
N LYS A 59 40.20 -4.21 1.70
CA LYS A 59 41.67 -4.12 1.89
C LYS A 59 42.24 -2.77 1.48
N THR A 60 41.45 -1.96 0.78
CA THR A 60 41.85 -0.68 0.20
C THR A 60 40.71 0.33 0.32
N LEU A 61 41.04 1.62 0.22
CA LEU A 61 40.05 2.68 0.25
C LEU A 61 39.17 2.67 -1.01
N GLU A 62 39.71 2.40 -2.20
CA GLU A 62 38.90 2.25 -3.41
C GLU A 62 37.81 1.17 -3.25
N GLN A 63 38.15 0.00 -2.72
CA GLN A 63 37.18 -1.07 -2.49
C GLN A 63 36.06 -0.63 -1.52
N ALA A 64 36.41 0.06 -0.43
CA ALA A 64 35.44 0.59 0.51
C ALA A 64 34.49 1.62 -0.14
N ILE A 65 35.04 2.49 -1.00
CA ILE A 65 34.26 3.47 -1.76
C ILE A 65 33.30 2.79 -2.74
N GLU A 66 33.75 1.75 -3.47
CA GLU A 66 32.89 0.99 -4.38
C GLU A 66 31.74 0.30 -3.64
N ILE A 67 32.01 -0.31 -2.48
CA ILE A 67 30.99 -0.95 -1.64
C ILE A 67 29.95 0.09 -1.19
N GLN A 68 30.41 1.24 -0.69
CA GLN A 68 29.51 2.31 -0.23
C GLN A 68 28.67 2.88 -1.38
N GLN A 69 29.27 3.09 -2.56
CA GLN A 69 28.54 3.55 -3.75
C GLN A 69 27.46 2.55 -4.18
N SER A 70 27.80 1.26 -4.21
CA SER A 70 26.83 0.20 -4.53
C SER A 70 25.69 0.18 -3.51
N TYR A 71 26.01 0.26 -2.21
CA TYR A 71 25.00 0.30 -1.15
C TYR A 71 24.06 1.51 -1.32
N LEU A 72 24.61 2.70 -1.53
CA LEU A 72 23.82 3.92 -1.72
C LEU A 72 22.92 3.83 -2.95
N LYS A 73 23.43 3.30 -4.07
CA LYS A 73 22.64 3.11 -5.29
C LYS A 73 21.45 2.17 -5.03
N THR A 74 21.72 1.00 -4.44
CA THR A 74 20.68 0.01 -4.13
C THR A 74 19.66 0.54 -3.12
N ALA A 75 20.12 1.25 -2.07
CA ALA A 75 19.24 1.87 -1.09
C ALA A 75 18.32 2.93 -1.72
N TYR A 76 18.85 3.72 -2.66
CA TYR A 76 18.07 4.72 -3.40
C TYR A 76 17.01 4.06 -4.29
N GLU A 77 17.40 3.06 -5.09
CA GLU A 77 16.47 2.30 -5.95
C GLU A 77 15.37 1.64 -5.11
N GLY A 78 15.73 1.03 -3.97
CA GLY A 78 14.78 0.44 -3.03
C GLY A 78 13.81 1.46 -2.43
N ALA A 79 14.30 2.63 -2.01
CA ALA A 79 13.45 3.67 -1.44
C ALA A 79 12.44 4.22 -2.46
N VAL A 80 12.85 4.40 -3.72
CA VAL A 80 11.95 4.84 -4.80
C VAL A 80 10.90 3.76 -5.10
N ALA A 81 11.30 2.48 -5.12
CA ALA A 81 10.37 1.38 -5.30
C ALA A 81 9.33 1.34 -4.17
N GLN A 82 9.76 1.46 -2.91
CA GLN A 82 8.88 1.50 -1.74
C GLN A 82 7.90 2.67 -1.80
N ALA A 83 8.38 3.87 -2.13
CA ALA A 83 7.54 5.05 -2.25
C ALA A 83 6.48 4.89 -3.35
N THR A 84 6.88 4.31 -4.50
CA THR A 84 5.95 4.00 -5.60
C THR A 84 4.89 3.01 -5.14
N LYS A 85 5.30 1.94 -4.47
CA LYS A 85 4.40 0.86 -4.02
C LYS A 85 3.39 1.33 -2.98
N LEU A 86 3.84 2.12 -2.00
CA LEU A 86 2.94 2.75 -1.04
C LEU A 86 1.98 3.72 -1.74
N GLY A 87 2.45 4.51 -2.70
CA GLY A 87 1.61 5.40 -3.51
C GLY A 87 0.50 4.66 -4.26
N GLU A 88 0.81 3.51 -4.85
CA GLU A 88 -0.16 2.62 -5.49
C GLU A 88 -1.22 2.13 -4.49
N LEU A 89 -0.79 1.61 -3.33
CA LEU A 89 -1.69 1.11 -2.29
C LEU A 89 -2.65 2.18 -1.77
N TYR A 90 -2.16 3.41 -1.55
CA TYR A 90 -3.01 4.54 -1.16
C TYR A 90 -3.98 4.97 -2.28
N THR A 91 -3.52 4.94 -3.53
CA THR A 91 -4.36 5.27 -4.69
C THR A 91 -5.49 4.25 -4.85
N GLU A 92 -5.20 2.96 -4.67
CA GLU A 92 -6.22 1.90 -4.69
C GLU A 92 -7.23 2.07 -3.57
N LEU A 93 -6.78 2.36 -2.35
CA LEU A 93 -7.67 2.65 -1.22
C LEU A 93 -8.60 3.82 -1.53
N ALA A 94 -8.07 4.90 -2.10
CA ALA A 94 -8.87 6.05 -2.51
C ALA A 94 -9.92 5.65 -3.55
N LYS A 95 -9.52 4.95 -4.62
CA LYS A 95 -10.45 4.47 -5.68
C LYS A 95 -11.59 3.62 -5.12
N GLU A 96 -11.28 2.65 -4.26
CA GLU A 96 -12.31 1.80 -3.65
C GLU A 96 -13.24 2.58 -2.73
N SER A 97 -12.73 3.60 -2.05
CA SER A 97 -13.53 4.50 -1.20
C SER A 97 -14.47 5.40 -2.00
N TYR A 98 -14.12 5.75 -3.25
CA TYR A 98 -14.94 6.59 -4.13
C TYR A 98 -16.02 5.83 -4.92
N LYS A 99 -15.89 4.49 -5.11
CA LYS A 99 -16.88 3.66 -5.85
C LYS A 99 -18.36 3.82 -5.42
N PRO A 100 -18.71 3.96 -4.13
CA PRO A 100 -20.09 4.18 -3.72
C PRO A 100 -20.72 5.47 -4.28
N PHE A 101 -19.90 6.51 -4.50
CA PHE A 101 -20.34 7.79 -5.03
C PHE A 101 -20.57 7.75 -6.55
N GLU A 102 -19.73 7.05 -7.30
CA GLU A 102 -19.96 6.82 -8.75
C GLU A 102 -21.26 6.06 -9.01
N THR A 103 -21.55 5.06 -8.17
CA THR A 103 -22.77 4.24 -8.29
C THR A 103 -24.04 5.04 -7.97
N SER A 104 -23.93 6.06 -7.11
CA SER A 104 -25.04 6.95 -6.74
C SER A 104 -25.31 8.03 -7.81
N PHE A 105 -24.27 8.59 -8.43
CA PHE A 105 -24.44 9.52 -9.56
C PHE A 105 -25.00 8.83 -10.82
N GLY A 106 -24.60 7.58 -11.10
CA GLY A 106 -25.15 6.81 -12.21
C GLY A 106 -26.64 6.48 -12.06
N LYS A 107 -27.19 6.50 -10.84
CA LYS A 107 -28.62 6.30 -10.57
C LYS A 107 -29.46 7.58 -10.65
N PHE A 108 -28.85 8.76 -10.56
CA PHE A 108 -29.55 10.06 -10.66
C PHE A 108 -29.48 10.69 -12.06
N GLY A 109 -28.66 10.14 -12.96
CA GLY A 109 -28.48 10.61 -14.33
C GLY A 109 -29.39 9.95 -15.38
N ARG A 110 -30.47 9.26 -14.98
CA ARG A 110 -31.40 8.61 -15.91
C ARG A 110 -32.85 8.69 -15.42
#